data_AF-A0A1H0WB76-F1
#
_entry.id   AF-A0A1H0WB76-F1
#
_cell.length_a   1.000
_cell.length_b   1.000
_cell.length_c   1.000
_cell.angle_alpha   90.00
_cell.angle_beta   90.00
_cell.angle_gamma   90.00
#
_symmetry.space_group_name_H-M   'P 1'
#
loop_
_entity.id
_entity.type
_entity.pdbx_description
1 polymer ?
#
loop_
_entity_poly.entity_id
_entity_poly.type
_entity_poly.pdbx_seq_one_letter_code
_entity_poly.pdbx_strand_id
1 'polypeptide(L)'
;MEAGQLAGLYIAGSSMEPTIADGDTVLVNVTRKDIVDGDVYALRVEGGVIIKRVQNDLGGRLRLINDNAVFKPVEVRHADVDVIGRVVWRGSLF
;
A
#
# COMPACT_ATOMS: atom_id res chain seq x y z
N MET A 1 18.00 -9.31 17.34
CA MET A 1 17.30 -8.35 16.47
C MET A 1 17.71 -8.69 15.05
N GLU A 2 16.79 -9.12 14.20
CA GLU A 2 17.09 -9.40 12.80
C GLU A 2 16.93 -8.09 12.01
N ALA A 3 17.86 -7.80 11.10
CA ALA A 3 17.78 -6.59 10.29
C ALA A 3 16.56 -6.71 9.36
N GLY A 4 15.60 -5.79 9.50
CA GLY A 4 14.46 -5.74 8.58
C GLY A 4 14.91 -5.32 7.18
N GLN A 5 14.39 -5.99 6.15
CA GLN A 5 14.56 -5.52 4.76
C GLN A 5 13.55 -4.39 4.51
N LEU A 6 14.05 -3.16 4.43
CA LEU A 6 13.25 -1.96 4.17
C LEU A 6 13.54 -1.40 2.78
N ALA A 7 12.49 -0.96 2.10
CA ALA A 7 12.57 -0.16 0.89
C ALA A 7 11.94 1.21 1.13
N GLY A 8 12.59 2.28 0.66
CA GLY A 8 12.02 3.63 0.67
C GLY A 8 11.32 3.93 -0.65
N LEU A 9 10.12 4.51 -0.60
CA LEU A 9 9.37 4.95 -1.78
C LEU A 9 8.94 6.40 -1.62
N TYR A 10 9.18 7.21 -2.66
CA TYR A 10 8.62 8.55 -2.78
C TYR A 10 7.19 8.46 -3.31
N ILE A 11 6.29 9.24 -2.73
CA ILE A 11 4.87 9.21 -3.05
C ILE A 11 4.53 10.32 -4.03
N ALA A 12 3.86 9.92 -5.11
CA ALA A 12 3.25 10.83 -6.06
C ALA A 12 1.74 10.58 -6.12
N GLY A 13 0.97 11.65 -6.05
CA GLY A 13 -0.49 11.67 -6.10
C GLY A 13 -1.16 11.64 -4.72
N SER A 14 -2.45 11.98 -4.70
CA SER A 14 -3.22 12.28 -3.49
C SER A 14 -4.15 11.16 -3.03
N SER A 15 -4.10 9.98 -3.65
CA SER A 15 -5.07 8.90 -3.40
C SER A 15 -5.05 8.36 -1.96
N MET A 16 -3.95 8.54 -1.24
CA MET A 16 -3.79 8.10 0.14
C MET A 16 -3.86 9.23 1.16
N GLU A 17 -4.23 10.44 0.73
CA GLU A 17 -4.46 11.55 1.65
C GLU A 17 -5.71 11.29 2.51
N PRO A 18 -5.73 11.69 3.79
CA PRO A 18 -4.68 12.46 4.49
C PRO A 18 -3.58 11.60 5.12
N THR A 19 -3.66 10.26 5.04
CA THR A 19 -2.73 9.35 5.74
C THR A 19 -1.30 9.45 5.18
N ILE A 20 -1.17 9.53 3.87
CA ILE A 20 0.09 9.67 3.13
C ILE A 20 -0.14 10.72 2.05
N ALA A 21 0.60 11.82 2.12
CA ALA A 21 0.45 12.95 1.22
C ALA A 21 1.33 12.81 -0.02
N ASP A 22 0.97 13.53 -1.09
CA ASP A 22 1.90 13.78 -2.19
C ASP A 22 3.19 14.39 -1.66
N GLY A 23 4.33 13.86 -2.10
CA GLY A 23 5.66 14.27 -1.63
C GLY A 23 6.16 13.57 -0.36
N ASP A 24 5.34 12.74 0.29
CA ASP A 24 5.82 11.91 1.40
C ASP A 24 6.83 10.86 0.94
N THR A 25 7.69 10.44 1.87
CA THR A 25 8.45 9.19 1.75
C THR A 25 7.89 8.15 2.71
N VAL A 26 7.68 6.94 2.22
CA VAL A 26 7.27 5.79 3.04
C VAL A 26 8.37 4.74 3.12
N LEU A 27 8.45 4.06 4.27
CA LEU A 27 9.27 2.86 4.41
C LEU A 27 8.37 1.63 4.35
N VAL A 28 8.74 0.70 3.48
CA VAL A 28 8.05 -0.56 3.23
C VAL A 28 8.90 -1.70 3.76
N ASN A 29 8.33 -2.53 4.64
CA ASN A 29 8.94 -3.79 5.04
C ASN A 29 8.58 -4.87 4.02
N VAL A 30 9.56 -5.27 3.20
CA VAL A 30 9.36 -6.21 2.09
C VAL A 30 9.25 -7.68 2.52
N THR A 31 9.52 -7.98 3.80
CA THR A 31 9.29 -9.32 4.36
C THR A 31 7.85 -9.52 4.83
N ARG A 32 7.08 -8.44 5.01
CA ARG A 32 5.68 -8.49 5.43
C ARG A 32 4.74 -8.48 4.24
N LYS A 33 4.45 -9.68 3.71
CA LYS A 33 3.58 -9.87 2.55
C LYS A 33 2.18 -10.39 2.88
N ASP A 34 1.99 -10.94 4.07
CA ASP A 34 0.67 -11.38 4.53
C ASP A 34 -0.23 -10.16 4.75
N ILE A 35 -1.41 -10.18 4.12
CA ILE A 35 -2.38 -9.09 4.23
C ILE A 35 -3.08 -9.15 5.59
N VAL A 36 -2.87 -8.08 6.36
CA VAL A 36 -3.66 -7.70 7.52
C VAL A 36 -4.67 -6.65 7.09
N ASP A 37 -5.95 -6.91 7.34
CA ASP A 37 -7.04 -6.03 6.95
C ASP A 37 -6.90 -4.63 7.53
N GLY A 38 -7.06 -3.64 6.67
CA GLY A 38 -6.97 -2.25 7.05
C GLY A 38 -5.55 -1.71 7.10
N ASP A 39 -4.49 -2.50 6.88
CA ASP A 39 -3.13 -1.97 6.77
C ASP A 39 -2.82 -1.44 5.36
N VAL A 40 -1.76 -0.64 5.25
CA VAL A 40 -1.32 -0.02 4.00
C VAL A 40 -0.14 -0.78 3.42
N TYR A 41 -0.19 -1.08 2.11
CA TYR A 41 0.80 -1.88 1.42
C TYR A 41 1.28 -1.20 0.15
N ALA A 42 2.53 -1.50 -0.21
CA ALA A 42 3.01 -1.33 -1.57
C ALA A 42 2.66 -2.58 -2.37
N LEU A 43 1.96 -2.37 -3.48
CA LEU A 43 1.45 -3.43 -4.34
C LEU A 43 1.92 -3.18 -5.76
N ARG A 44 2.22 -4.26 -6.49
CA ARG A 44 2.39 -4.23 -7.93
C ARG A 44 1.13 -4.78 -8.59
N VAL A 45 0.49 -3.95 -9.41
CA VAL A 45 -0.75 -4.25 -10.12
C VAL A 45 -0.60 -3.73 -11.55
N GLU A 46 -0.90 -4.56 -12.55
CA GLU A 46 -0.79 -4.20 -13.98
C GLU A 46 0.57 -3.58 -14.38
N GLY A 47 1.64 -4.00 -13.70
CA GLY A 47 3.01 -3.51 -13.95
C GLY A 47 3.40 -2.22 -13.20
N GLY A 48 2.43 -1.50 -12.62
CA GLY A 48 2.67 -0.31 -11.80
C GLY A 48 2.78 -0.61 -10.31
N VAL A 49 3.53 0.22 -9.57
CA VAL A 49 3.59 0.17 -8.11
C VAL A 49 2.64 1.21 -7.53
N ILE A 50 1.74 0.78 -6.64
CA ILE A 50 0.77 1.64 -5.97
C ILE A 50 0.81 1.43 -4.46
N ILE A 51 0.46 2.48 -3.71
CA ILE A 51 0.20 2.39 -2.27
C ILE A 51 -1.30 2.42 -2.04
N LYS A 52 -1.82 1.42 -1.34
CA LYS A 52 -3.26 1.29 -1.02
C LYS A 52 -3.44 0.70 0.37
N ARG A 53 -4.55 1.07 1.02
CA ARG A 53 -5.05 0.32 2.17
C ARG A 53 -5.75 -0.94 1.65
N VAL A 54 -5.44 -2.10 2.23
CA VAL A 54 -5.91 -3.38 1.69
C VAL A 54 -6.84 -4.04 2.70
N GLN A 55 -7.94 -4.59 2.19
CA GLN A 55 -8.81 -5.49 2.94
C GLN A 55 -9.01 -6.77 2.12
N ASN A 56 -8.99 -7.91 2.79
CA ASN A 56 -9.47 -9.16 2.19
C ASN A 56 -10.97 -9.04 1.91
N ASP A 57 -11.37 -9.60 0.77
CA ASP A 57 -12.76 -9.74 0.38
C ASP A 57 -13.06 -11.20 0.01
N LEU A 58 -14.34 -11.54 -0.09
CA LEU A 58 -14.78 -12.90 -0.34
C LEU A 58 -14.31 -13.42 -1.71
N GLY A 59 -14.09 -14.73 -1.79
CA GLY A 59 -13.76 -15.41 -3.05
C GLY A 59 -12.35 -15.11 -3.57
N GLY A 60 -11.38 -14.86 -2.68
CA GLY A 60 -9.98 -14.63 -3.05
C GLY A 60 -9.76 -13.27 -3.72
N ARG A 61 -10.56 -12.28 -3.32
CA ARG A 61 -10.45 -10.90 -3.80
C ARG A 61 -9.84 -10.00 -2.73
N LEU A 62 -9.29 -8.89 -3.17
CA LEU A 62 -8.82 -7.82 -2.32
C LEU A 62 -9.58 -6.54 -2.69
N ARG A 63 -9.93 -5.76 -1.68
CA ARG A 63 -10.40 -4.39 -1.85
C ARG A 63 -9.24 -3.43 -1.60
N LEU A 64 -8.86 -2.71 -2.65
CA LEU A 64 -7.83 -1.67 -2.63
C LEU A 64 -8.51 -0.33 -2.35
N ILE A 65 -8.32 0.16 -1.13
CA ILE A 65 -9.00 1.34 -0.61
C ILE A 65 -8.06 2.54 -0.72
N ASN A 66 -8.64 3.64 -1.20
CA ASN A 66 -8.05 4.96 -1.14
C ASN A 66 -8.48 5.60 0.18
N ASP A 67 -7.54 6.15 0.95
CA ASP A 67 -7.88 6.92 2.15
C ASP A 67 -8.49 8.28 1.77
N ASN A 68 -8.21 8.75 0.55
CA ASN A 68 -8.85 9.92 0.00
C ASN A 68 -10.23 9.55 -0.56
N ALA A 69 -11.27 9.98 0.16
CA ALA A 69 -12.67 9.64 -0.10
C ALA A 69 -13.20 10.08 -1.47
N VAL A 70 -12.49 10.97 -2.19
CA VAL A 70 -12.82 11.34 -3.57
C VAL A 70 -12.70 10.14 -4.51
N PHE A 71 -11.79 9.21 -4.23
CA PHE A 71 -11.51 8.06 -5.07
C PHE A 71 -12.24 6.81 -4.57
N LYS A 72 -12.99 6.16 -5.45
CA LYS A 72 -13.68 4.91 -5.12
C LYS A 72 -12.68 3.76 -4.93
N PRO A 73 -12.93 2.81 -4.00
CA PRO A 73 -12.14 1.59 -3.90
C PRO A 73 -12.18 0.76 -5.18
N VAL A 74 -11.15 -0.04 -5.40
CA VAL A 74 -11.04 -0.97 -6.52
C VAL A 74 -10.98 -2.40 -5.99
N GLU A 75 -11.77 -3.30 -6.57
CA GLU A 75 -11.71 -4.72 -6.25
C GLU A 75 -10.88 -5.46 -7.30
N VAL A 76 -9.96 -6.28 -6.81
CA VAL A 76 -9.04 -7.06 -7.65
C VAL A 76 -8.99 -8.50 -7.17
N ARG A 77 -8.61 -9.43 -8.04
CA ARG A 77 -8.31 -10.80 -7.58
C ARG A 77 -6.97 -10.76 -6.87
N HIS A 78 -6.85 -11.49 -5.77
CA HIS A 78 -5.59 -11.62 -5.06
C HIS A 78 -4.47 -12.15 -5.99
N ALA A 79 -4.81 -13.02 -6.94
CA ALA A 79 -3.85 -13.57 -7.91
C ALA A 79 -3.27 -12.54 -8.90
N ASP A 80 -3.91 -11.38 -9.07
CA ASP A 80 -3.45 -10.31 -9.97
C ASP A 80 -2.58 -9.25 -9.26
N VAL A 81 -2.33 -9.44 -7.95
CA VAL A 81 -1.61 -8.49 -7.10
C VAL A 81 -0.33 -9.14 -6.58
N ASP A 82 0.81 -8.51 -6.83
CA ASP A 82 2.06 -8.85 -6.15
C ASP A 82 2.27 -7.90 -4.96
N VAL A 83 2.22 -8.46 -3.74
CA VAL A 83 2.47 -7.71 -2.51
C VAL A 83 3.98 -7.50 -2.36
N ILE A 84 4.42 -6.26 -2.53
CA ILE A 84 5.82 -5.87 -2.36
C ILE A 84 6.17 -5.88 -0.88
N GLY A 85 5.29 -5.32 -0.05
CA GLY A 85 5.45 -5.30 1.39
C GLY A 85 4.51 -4.30 2.08
N ARG A 86 4.56 -4.30 3.41
CA ARG A 86 3.72 -3.42 4.23
C ARG A 86 4.40 -2.10 4.54
N VAL A 87 3.67 -0.99 4.42
CA VAL A 87 4.12 0.32 4.88
C VAL A 87 4.20 0.29 6.41
N VAL A 88 5.37 0.62 6.96
CA VAL A 88 5.63 0.61 8.40
C VAL A 88 5.94 2.00 8.96
N TRP A 89 6.21 2.96 8.08
CA TRP A 89 6.50 4.34 8.47
C TRP A 89 6.23 5.29 7.30
N ARG A 90 5.90 6.53 7.62
CA ARG A 90 5.79 7.64 6.67
C ARG A 90 6.45 8.89 7.25
N GLY A 91 7.01 9.72 6.38
CA GLY A 91 7.52 11.02 6.76
C GLY A 91 7.52 11.99 5.60
N SER A 92 7.30 13.25 5.94
CA SER A 92 7.21 14.36 5.02
C SER A 92 8.46 15.21 5.17
N LEU A 93 9.06 15.62 4.06
CA LEU A 93 10.04 16.70 4.07
C LEU A 93 9.26 18.02 3.97
N PHE A 94 9.75 19.01 4.72
CA PHE A 94 9.11 20.31 4.97
C PHE A 94 8.80 21.09 3.69
#